data_AF-A0A3N7HSR7-F1
#
_entry.id   AF-A0A3N7HSR7-F1
#
_cell.length_a   1.000
_cell.length_b   1.000
_cell.length_c   1.000
_cell.angle_alpha   90.00
_cell.angle_beta   90.00
_cell.angle_gamma   90.00
#
_symmetry.space_group_name_H-M   'P 1'
#
loop_
_entity.id
_entity.type
_entity.pdbx_description
1 polymer ?
#
loop_
_entity_poly.entity_id
_entity_poly.type
_entity_poly.pdbx_seq_one_letter_code
_entity_poly.pdbx_strand_id
1 'polypeptide(L)'
;MHFNEAAKDHPQKAACRHCGDARFYSHEIHAGGGVAVDRLPAGLLTGAKYKLRVCGTCGLTDWFVPAEYLDGVRSFFKPEVHLKP
;
A
#
# COMPACT_ATOMS: atom_id res chain seq x y z
N MET A 1 -0.35 -37.33 15.16
CA MET A 1 -1.44 -36.55 14.54
C MET A 1 -0.88 -35.20 14.19
N HIS A 2 -0.56 -34.94 12.91
CA HIS A 2 -0.05 -33.66 12.45
C HIS A 2 -1.22 -32.75 12.10
N PHE A 3 -1.33 -31.61 12.78
CA PHE A 3 -2.12 -30.49 12.30
C PHE A 3 -1.15 -29.47 11.72
N ASN A 4 -1.33 -29.15 10.43
CA ASN A 4 -0.54 -28.16 9.71
C ASN A 4 -0.95 -26.76 10.16
N GLU A 5 -0.04 -26.04 10.82
CA GLU A 5 -0.20 -24.60 11.08
C GLU A 5 0.69 -23.80 10.14
N ALA A 6 0.16 -23.54 8.94
CA ALA A 6 0.62 -22.42 8.13
C ALA A 6 0.12 -21.13 8.79
N ALA A 7 0.79 -20.69 9.84
CA ALA A 7 0.65 -19.35 10.39
C ALA A 7 1.14 -18.35 9.33
N LYS A 8 0.22 -17.94 8.45
CA LYS A 8 0.42 -16.81 7.55
C LYS A 8 0.71 -15.59 8.41
N ASP A 9 1.97 -15.14 8.32
CA ASP A 9 2.44 -13.77 8.50
C ASP A 9 1.41 -12.85 9.17
N HIS A 10 1.42 -12.80 10.50
CA HIS A 10 0.68 -11.80 11.26
C HIS A 10 1.55 -10.53 11.32
N PRO A 11 1.33 -9.51 10.46
CA PRO A 11 1.91 -8.21 10.73
C PRO A 11 1.34 -7.79 12.08
N GLN A 12 2.22 -7.44 13.02
CA GLN A 12 1.85 -6.91 14.33
C GLN A 12 0.65 -6.00 14.18
N LYS A 13 -0.45 -6.26 14.92
CA LYS A 13 -1.74 -5.55 14.78
C LYS A 13 -1.48 -4.05 14.62
N ALA A 14 -1.53 -3.57 13.38
CA ALA A 14 -0.96 -2.28 13.04
C ALA A 14 -1.88 -1.18 13.59
N ALA A 15 -1.61 -0.74 14.82
CA ALA A 15 -2.29 0.37 15.45
C ALA A 15 -2.11 1.65 14.63
N CYS A 16 -3.06 2.56 14.72
CA CYS A 16 -3.01 3.82 14.00
C CYS A 16 -1.83 4.63 14.52
N ARG A 17 -0.90 5.01 13.64
CA ARG A 17 0.29 5.79 14.02
C ARG A 17 -0.03 7.18 14.58
N HIS A 18 -1.27 7.65 14.41
CA HIS A 18 -1.73 8.92 14.95
C HIS A 18 -2.48 8.78 16.28
N CYS A 19 -3.44 7.85 16.40
CA CYS A 19 -4.31 7.75 17.59
C CYS A 19 -4.28 6.40 18.33
N GLY A 20 -3.48 5.43 17.86
CA GLY A 20 -3.36 4.11 18.48
C GLY A 20 -4.53 3.14 18.25
N ASP A 21 -5.64 3.57 17.63
CA ASP A 21 -6.79 2.69 17.36
C ASP A 21 -6.45 1.57 16.35
N ALA A 22 -7.14 0.43 16.46
CA ALA A 22 -6.93 -0.75 15.63
C ALA A 22 -7.99 -0.93 14.53
N ARG A 23 -9.00 -0.06 14.45
CA ARG A 23 -10.06 -0.09 13.43
C ARG A 23 -9.58 0.61 12.16
N PHE A 24 -9.62 -0.12 11.05
CA PHE A 24 -9.25 0.39 9.74
C PHE A 24 -10.22 -0.08 8.66
N TYR A 25 -10.39 0.77 7.65
CA TYR A 25 -11.07 0.47 6.41
C TYR A 25 -10.07 0.55 5.25
N SER A 26 -10.35 -0.13 4.15
CA SER A 26 -9.49 -0.05 2.96
C SER A 26 -10.28 -0.02 1.67
N HIS A 27 -9.74 0.65 0.66
CA HIS A 27 -10.31 0.70 -0.68
C HIS A 27 -9.21 0.71 -1.73
N GLU A 28 -9.48 0.20 -2.93
CA GLU A 28 -8.56 0.29 -4.07
C GLU A 28 -8.99 1.40 -5.01
N ILE A 29 -8.04 2.19 -5.49
CA ILE A 29 -8.29 3.27 -6.45
C ILE A 29 -7.33 3.16 -7.63
N HIS A 30 -7.76 3.60 -8.81
CA HIS A 30 -6.90 3.66 -9.98
C HIS A 30 -5.80 4.73 -9.83
N ALA A 31 -4.57 4.39 -10.21
CA ALA A 31 -3.42 5.28 -10.15
C ALA A 31 -3.44 6.37 -11.23
N GLY A 32 -4.25 6.21 -12.29
CA GLY A 32 -4.40 7.17 -13.40
C GLY A 32 -5.32 8.37 -13.11
N GLY A 33 -5.98 8.43 -11.95
CA GLY A 33 -6.74 9.64 -11.54
C GLY A 33 -7.84 10.09 -12.53
N GLY A 34 -8.34 9.18 -13.38
CA GLY A 34 -9.43 9.42 -14.33
C GLY A 34 -9.08 10.18 -15.63
N VAL A 35 -7.92 10.83 -15.71
CA VAL A 35 -7.54 11.69 -16.87
C VAL A 35 -6.04 11.70 -17.19
N ALA A 36 -5.19 11.03 -16.40
CA ALA A 36 -3.75 11.04 -16.58
C ALA A 36 -3.17 9.63 -16.77
N VAL A 37 -1.98 9.56 -17.37
CA VAL A 37 -1.17 8.33 -17.42
C VAL A 37 -0.97 7.78 -16.02
N ASP A 38 -1.06 6.46 -15.87
CA ASP A 38 -0.91 5.78 -14.58
C ASP A 38 0.39 6.23 -13.90
N ARG A 39 0.27 6.76 -12.68
CA ARG A 39 1.43 7.21 -11.89
C ARG A 39 2.29 6.06 -11.38
N LEU A 40 1.80 4.83 -11.50
CA LEU A 40 2.55 3.63 -11.21
C LEU A 40 2.95 2.95 -12.52
N PRO A 41 4.19 2.46 -12.62
CA PRO A 41 4.71 1.74 -13.78
C PRO A 41 4.20 0.29 -13.74
N ALA A 42 2.88 0.09 -13.74
CA ALA A 42 2.29 -1.19 -14.07
C ALA A 42 1.87 -1.14 -15.54
N GLY A 43 2.12 -2.22 -16.29
CA GLY A 43 1.98 -2.26 -17.74
C GLY A 43 0.70 -1.58 -18.24
N LEU A 44 0.82 -0.92 -19.41
CA LEU A 44 -0.16 -0.06 -20.10
C LEU A 44 -1.61 -0.63 -20.24
N LEU A 45 -1.83 -1.89 -19.84
CA LEU A 45 -3.05 -2.66 -20.03
C LEU A 45 -3.79 -3.04 -18.75
N THR A 46 -3.17 -2.94 -17.56
CA THR A 46 -3.79 -3.46 -16.31
C THR A 46 -4.27 -2.38 -15.34
N GLY A 47 -4.05 -1.10 -15.63
CA GLY A 47 -4.57 0.02 -14.83
C GLY A 47 -4.11 -0.06 -13.38
N ALA A 48 -2.88 0.39 -13.12
CA ALA A 48 -2.26 0.27 -11.80
C ALA A 48 -3.17 0.84 -10.70
N LYS A 49 -3.13 0.26 -9.50
CA LYS A 49 -3.99 0.71 -8.37
C LYS A 49 -3.16 1.09 -7.15
N TYR A 50 -3.66 2.06 -6.39
CA TYR A 50 -3.25 2.28 -5.00
C TYR A 50 -4.25 1.65 -4.05
N LYS A 51 -3.76 1.17 -2.91
CA LYS A 51 -4.59 0.76 -1.78
C LYS A 51 -4.63 1.91 -0.78
N LEU A 52 -5.82 2.43 -0.49
CA LEU A 52 -6.05 3.31 0.65
C LEU A 52 -6.32 2.47 1.89
N ARG A 53 -5.77 2.90 3.02
CA ARG A 53 -6.14 2.45 4.36
C ARG A 53 -6.51 3.66 5.19
N VAL A 54 -7.69 3.65 5.79
CA VAL A 54 -8.23 4.76 6.59
C VAL A 54 -8.47 4.28 8.02
N CYS A 55 -7.94 4.99 9.01
CA CYS A 55 -8.26 4.75 10.41
C CYS A 55 -9.73 5.13 10.67
N GLY A 56 -10.49 4.19 11.24
CA GLY A 56 -11.92 4.38 11.52
C GLY A 56 -12.23 5.38 12.64
N THR A 57 -11.23 5.83 13.38
CA THR A 57 -11.39 6.72 14.53
C THR A 57 -10.96 8.14 14.22
N CYS A 58 -9.71 8.33 13.80
CA CYS A 58 -9.17 9.67 13.56
C CYS A 58 -9.06 10.04 12.08
N GLY A 59 -9.50 9.17 11.15
CA GLY A 59 -9.47 9.44 9.71
C GLY A 59 -8.08 9.47 9.07
N LEU A 60 -7.01 9.13 9.81
CA LEU A 60 -5.66 9.03 9.24
C LEU A 60 -5.70 8.11 8.02
N THR A 61 -5.26 8.63 6.88
CA THR A 61 -5.30 7.92 5.60
C THR A 61 -3.90 7.68 5.09
N ASP A 62 -3.59 6.41 4.84
CA ASP A 62 -2.33 5.96 4.24
C ASP A 62 -2.59 5.37 2.85
N TRP A 63 -1.66 5.61 1.93
CA TRP A 63 -1.73 5.15 0.55
C TRP A 63 -0.57 4.20 0.31
N PHE A 64 -0.85 3.03 -0.25
CA PHE A 64 0.13 1.99 -0.49
C PHE A 64 0.10 1.56 -1.94
N VAL A 65 1.28 1.19 -2.45
CA VAL A 65 1.41 0.44 -3.69
C VAL A 65 1.22 -1.04 -3.34
N PRO A 66 0.22 -1.73 -3.93
CA PRO A 66 0.08 -3.18 -3.84
C PRO A 66 1.36 -3.92 -4.18
N ALA A 67 1.58 -5.07 -3.54
CA ALA A 67 2.84 -5.82 -3.62
C ALA A 67 3.21 -6.19 -5.07
N GLU A 68 2.21 -6.52 -5.88
CA GLU A 68 2.34 -6.86 -7.30
C GLU A 68 2.89 -5.73 -8.19
N TYR A 69 2.84 -4.48 -7.73
CA TYR A 69 3.37 -3.33 -8.47
C TYR A 69 4.70 -2.82 -7.90
N LEU A 70 5.20 -3.38 -6.80
CA LEU A 70 6.43 -2.92 -6.15
C LEU A 70 7.68 -3.15 -7.00
N ASP A 71 7.73 -4.23 -7.78
CA ASP A 71 8.86 -4.48 -8.69
C ASP A 71 8.95 -3.39 -9.76
N GLY A 72 7.82 -3.00 -10.34
CA GLY A 72 7.75 -1.88 -11.29
C GLY A 72 8.22 -0.57 -10.66
N VAL A 73 7.80 -0.28 -9.41
CA VAL A 73 8.27 0.90 -8.67
C VAL A 73 9.79 0.85 -8.51
N ARG A 74 10.35 -0.26 -8.05
CA ARG A 74 11.81 -0.41 -7.84
C ARG A 74 12.61 -0.29 -9.14
N SER A 75 12.04 -0.72 -10.27
CA SER A 75 12.71 -0.64 -11.58
C SER A 75 12.62 0.74 -12.23
N PHE A 76 11.52 1.47 -12.04
CA PHE A 76 11.27 2.73 -12.75
C PHE A 76 11.59 3.98 -11.91
N PHE A 77 11.40 3.91 -10.59
CA PHE A 77 11.55 5.08 -9.73
C PHE A 77 13.02 5.21 -9.32
N LYS A 78 13.53 6.43 -9.34
CA LYS A 78 14.85 6.71 -8.78
C LYS A 78 14.73 6.69 -7.25
N PRO A 79 15.66 6.02 -6.53
CA PRO A 79 15.69 6.12 -5.08
C PRO A 79 15.90 7.58 -4.68
N GLU A 80 15.14 8.07 -3.70
CA GLU A 80 15.45 9.34 -3.06
C GLU A 80 16.75 9.16 -2.27
N VAL A 81 17.81 9.86 -2.70
CA VAL A 81 19.02 10.00 -1.90
C VAL A 81 18.67 10.86 -0.70
N HIS A 82 18.64 10.26 0.50
CA HIS A 82 18.59 11.01 1.74
C HIS A 82 19.85 11.88 1.82
N LEU A 83 19.73 13.16 1.45
CA LEU A 83 20.71 14.16 1.86
C LEU A 83 20.56 14.28 3.37
N LYS A 84 21.50 13.68 4.09
CA LYS A 84 21.63 13.88 5.53
C LYS A 84 21.92 15.39 5.74
N PRO A 85 21.19 16.08 6.64
CA PRO A 85 21.47 17.47 6.95
C PRO A 85 22.89 17.65 7.52
#